data_AF-A0A7K4H1C9-F1
#
_entry.id   AF-A0A7K4H1C9-F1
#
_cell.length_a   1.000
_cell.length_b   1.000
_cell.length_c   1.000
_cell.angle_alpha   90.00
_cell.angle_beta   90.00
_cell.angle_gamma   90.00
#
_symmetry.space_group_name_H-M   'P 1'
#
loop_
_entity.id
_entity.type
_entity.pdbx_description
1 polymer ?
#
loop_
_entity_poly.entity_id
_entity_poly.type
_entity_poly.pdbx_seq_one_letter_code
_entity_poly.pdbx_strand_id
1 'polypeptide(L)'
;MAQISKIEEKIEQLTDTQRSEIYEYARRVTHETLEEVCPALLRLALNSEKGKLKNQLGNVIFHLQKNERISTVIGLQKLLDAALIVAPEEMIKILESSEADAQELAKKIKSIL
;
A
#
# COMPACT_ATOMS: atom_id res chain seq x y z
N MET A 1 2.90 -20.51 11.26
CA MET A 1 2.56 -19.45 12.25
C MET A 1 3.76 -18.59 12.69
N ALA A 2 4.99 -18.77 12.16
CA ALA A 2 6.17 -17.98 12.58
C ALA A 2 6.59 -16.84 11.62
N GLN A 3 5.93 -16.67 10.48
CA GLN A 3 6.25 -15.63 9.48
C GLN A 3 5.52 -14.30 9.73
N ILE A 4 4.31 -14.37 10.30
CA ILE A 4 3.43 -13.22 10.53
C ILE A 4 4.12 -12.16 11.41
N SER A 5 4.84 -12.55 12.47
CA SER A 5 5.45 -11.56 13.39
C SER A 5 6.61 -10.79 12.75
N LYS A 6 7.37 -11.38 11.81
CA LYS A 6 8.57 -10.73 11.27
C LYS A 6 8.24 -9.56 10.33
N ILE A 7 7.18 -9.67 9.52
CA ILE A 7 6.78 -8.60 8.62
C ILE A 7 6.10 -7.47 9.41
N GLU A 8 5.25 -7.81 10.38
CA GLU A 8 4.59 -6.81 11.23
C GLU A 8 5.62 -6.00 12.05
N GLU A 9 6.62 -6.65 12.66
CA GLU A 9 7.70 -5.99 13.40
C GLU A 9 8.53 -5.03 12.52
N LYS A 10 8.84 -5.44 11.28
CA LYS A 10 9.59 -4.62 10.32
C LYS A 10 8.79 -3.38 9.88
N ILE A 11 7.46 -3.49 9.81
CA ILE A 11 6.59 -2.38 9.42
C ILE A 11 6.43 -1.35 10.53
N GLU A 12 6.45 -1.78 11.79
CA GLU A 12 6.49 -0.86 12.92
C GLU A 12 7.81 -0.08 13.00
N GLN A 13 8.91 -0.65 12.50
CA GLN A 13 10.25 -0.04 12.50
C GLN A 13 10.61 0.69 11.19
N LEU A 14 9.66 0.80 10.26
CA LEU A 14 9.89 1.35 8.93
C LEU A 14 10.21 2.85 9.02
N THR A 15 11.44 3.22 8.66
CA THR A 15 11.93 4.59 8.74
C THR A 15 11.30 5.49 7.68
N ASP A 16 11.33 6.81 7.90
CA ASP A 16 10.85 7.79 6.92
C ASP A 16 11.61 7.70 5.57
N THR A 17 12.89 7.33 5.61
CA THR A 17 13.69 7.08 4.40
C THR A 17 13.15 5.89 3.62
N GLN A 18 12.89 4.76 4.29
CA GLN A 18 12.34 3.56 3.65
C GLN A 18 10.93 3.81 3.09
N ARG A 19 10.09 4.59 3.80
CA ARG A 19 8.78 5.02 3.27
C ARG A 19 8.91 5.90 2.03
N SER A 20 9.87 6.82 2.04
CA SER A 20 10.16 7.69 0.90
C SER A 20 10.61 6.87 -0.31
N GLU A 21 11.42 5.83 -0.13
CA GLU A 21 11.82 4.93 -1.21
C GLU A 21 10.62 4.18 -1.81
N ILE A 22 9.71 3.65 -0.98
CA ILE A 22 8.47 3.02 -1.44
C ILE A 22 7.65 4.00 -2.30
N TYR A 23 7.57 5.26 -1.87
CA TYR A 23 6.85 6.30 -2.59
C TYR A 23 7.49 6.66 -3.94
N GLU A 24 8.82 6.66 -4.03
CA GLU A 24 9.52 6.86 -5.29
C GLU A 24 9.32 5.71 -6.26
N TYR A 25 9.16 4.47 -5.76
CA TYR A 25 8.81 3.34 -6.61
C TYR A 25 7.37 3.43 -7.11
N ALA A 26 6.43 3.85 -6.27
CA ALA A 26 5.03 4.05 -6.65
C ALA A 26 4.84 5.10 -7.77
N ARG A 27 5.76 6.07 -7.91
CA ARG A 27 5.72 7.08 -8.99
C ARG A 27 5.97 6.53 -10.39
N ARG A 28 6.55 5.32 -10.50
CA ARG A 28 6.90 4.70 -11.78
C ARG A 28 5.80 3.79 -12.32
N VAL A 29 4.71 3.64 -11.57
CA VAL A 29 3.56 2.83 -11.95
C VAL A 29 2.73 3.56 -13.00
N THR A 30 2.29 2.82 -14.00
CA THR A 30 1.45 3.27 -15.11
C THR A 30 0.05 3.66 -14.64
N HIS A 31 -0.67 4.41 -15.47
CA HIS A 31 -2.02 4.83 -15.11
C HIS A 31 -2.98 3.63 -15.06
N GLU A 32 -2.84 2.70 -16.00
CA GLU A 32 -3.60 1.47 -16.11
C GLU A 32 -3.46 0.63 -14.83
N THR A 33 -2.22 0.46 -14.35
CA THR A 33 -1.97 -0.24 -13.09
C THR A 33 -2.52 0.50 -11.87
N LEU A 34 -2.52 1.85 -11.87
CA LEU A 34 -3.17 2.61 -10.79
C LEU A 34 -4.68 2.35 -10.75
N GLU A 35 -5.34 2.26 -11.91
CA GLU A 35 -6.78 1.98 -12.00
C GLU A 35 -7.13 0.58 -11.52
N GLU A 36 -6.23 -0.40 -11.66
CA GLU A 36 -6.41 -1.76 -11.15
C GLU A 36 -6.09 -1.87 -9.64
N VAL A 37 -4.90 -1.43 -9.25
CA VAL A 37 -4.31 -1.71 -7.94
C VAL A 37 -4.95 -0.85 -6.85
N CYS A 38 -5.21 0.44 -7.11
CA CYS A 38 -5.73 1.34 -6.07
C CYS A 38 -7.11 0.87 -5.53
N PRO A 39 -8.09 0.48 -6.36
CA PRO A 39 -9.35 -0.08 -5.86
C PRO A 39 -9.17 -1.38 -5.07
N ALA A 40 -8.23 -2.25 -5.47
CA ALA A 40 -7.92 -3.47 -4.73
C ALA A 40 -7.34 -3.18 -3.34
N LEU A 41 -6.37 -2.27 -3.27
CA LEU A 41 -5.76 -1.85 -2.00
C LEU A 41 -6.74 -1.07 -1.12
N LEU A 42 -7.63 -0.26 -1.70
CA LEU A 42 -8.68 0.42 -0.95
C LEU A 42 -9.62 -0.60 -0.30
N ARG A 43 -10.07 -1.61 -1.04
CA ARG A 43 -10.90 -2.70 -0.48
C ARG A 43 -10.18 -3.43 0.64
N LEU A 44 -8.89 -3.71 0.47
CA LEU A 44 -8.07 -4.33 1.51
C LEU A 44 -8.01 -3.46 2.77
N ALA A 45 -7.80 -2.15 2.62
CA ALA A 45 -7.75 -1.20 3.73
C ALA A 45 -9.10 -1.07 4.45
N LEU A 46 -10.22 -1.07 3.72
CA LEU A 46 -11.58 -0.97 4.29
C LEU A 46 -12.03 -2.27 4.98
N ASN A 47 -11.60 -3.42 4.48
CA ASN A 47 -11.93 -4.74 5.05
C ASN A 47 -11.07 -5.09 6.28
N SER A 48 -10.12 -4.23 6.65
CA SER A 48 -9.37 -4.37 7.89
C SER A 48 -10.29 -4.17 9.10
N GLU A 49 -10.56 -5.24 9.84
CA GLU A 49 -11.42 -5.22 11.04
C GLU A 49 -10.87 -4.38 12.22
N LYS A 50 -9.78 -3.62 12.08
CA LYS A 50 -9.10 -3.02 13.23
C LYS A 50 -8.87 -1.53 13.02
N GLY A 51 -9.20 -0.74 14.04
CA GLY A 51 -9.10 0.72 14.08
C GLY A 51 -7.71 1.34 13.85
N LYS A 52 -6.73 0.58 13.33
CA LYS A 52 -5.40 1.04 12.90
C LYS A 52 -5.46 2.17 11.87
N LEU A 53 -6.56 2.30 11.12
CA LEU A 53 -6.81 3.39 10.18
C LEU A 53 -7.79 4.46 10.69
N LYS A 54 -8.20 4.45 11.97
CA LYS A 54 -8.95 5.56 12.59
C LYS A 54 -8.03 6.73 12.97
N ASN A 55 -7.14 7.12 12.06
CA ASN A 55 -6.11 8.12 12.25
C ASN A 55 -6.05 9.05 11.03
N GLN A 56 -5.04 9.94 10.99
CA GLN A 56 -4.87 10.89 9.89
C GLN A 56 -4.76 10.22 8.52
N LEU A 57 -4.15 9.04 8.43
CA LEU A 57 -4.02 8.30 7.17
C LEU A 57 -5.38 7.84 6.62
N GLY A 58 -6.25 7.32 7.48
CA GLY A 58 -7.62 6.98 7.09
C GLY A 58 -8.43 8.18 6.63
N ASN A 59 -8.29 9.33 7.29
CA ASN A 59 -8.94 10.57 6.86
C ASN A 59 -8.45 11.02 5.47
N VAL A 60 -7.14 10.92 5.20
CA VAL A 60 -6.58 11.23 3.88
C VAL A 60 -7.15 10.31 2.80
N ILE A 61 -7.20 8.99 3.06
CA ILE A 61 -7.77 8.02 2.11
C ILE A 61 -9.25 8.32 1.85
N PHE A 62 -10.02 8.64 2.90
CA PHE A 62 -11.42 9.05 2.76
C PHE A 62 -11.56 10.31 1.88
N HIS A 63 -10.72 11.32 2.09
CA HIS A 63 -10.73 12.53 1.25
C HIS A 63 -10.34 12.24 -0.21
N LEU A 64 -9.36 11.35 -0.43
CA LEU A 64 -8.96 10.95 -1.79
C LEU A 64 -10.09 10.21 -2.49
N GLN A 65 -10.80 9.32 -1.79
CA GLN A 65 -11.97 8.62 -2.31
C GLN A 65 -13.09 9.61 -2.65
N LYS A 66 -13.43 10.53 -1.73
CA LYS A 66 -14.50 11.51 -1.92
C LYS A 66 -14.27 12.44 -3.12
N ASN A 67 -13.01 12.71 -3.46
CA ASN A 67 -12.64 13.58 -4.58
C ASN A 67 -12.25 12.79 -5.85
N GLU A 68 -12.50 11.49 -5.92
CA GLU A 68 -12.17 10.64 -7.08
C GLU A 68 -10.66 10.60 -7.43
N ARG A 69 -9.80 10.85 -6.43
CA ARG A 69 -8.33 10.89 -6.59
C ARG A 69 -7.64 9.62 -6.11
N ILE A 70 -8.39 8.54 -5.91
CA ILE A 70 -7.85 7.30 -5.35
C ILE A 70 -6.89 6.59 -6.33
N SER A 71 -7.20 6.60 -7.62
CA SER A 71 -6.38 5.99 -8.68
C SER A 71 -5.30 6.94 -9.20
N THR A 72 -4.73 7.74 -8.31
CA THR A 72 -3.58 8.62 -8.61
C THR A 72 -2.34 8.09 -7.90
N VAL A 73 -1.15 8.55 -8.31
CA VAL A 73 0.11 8.21 -7.62
C VAL A 73 0.06 8.51 -6.12
N ILE A 74 -0.53 9.65 -5.74
CA ILE A 74 -0.71 10.02 -4.32
C ILE A 74 -1.66 9.02 -3.63
N GLY A 75 -2.73 8.62 -4.33
CA GLY A 75 -3.64 7.59 -3.86
C GLY A 75 -2.95 6.25 -3.61
N LEU A 76 -2.14 5.79 -4.57
CA LEU A 76 -1.35 4.58 -4.44
C LEU A 76 -0.40 4.66 -3.23
N GLN A 77 0.34 5.77 -3.07
CA GLN A 77 1.26 5.95 -1.94
C GLN A 77 0.55 5.79 -0.58
N LYS A 78 -0.62 6.42 -0.42
CA LYS A 78 -1.38 6.34 0.84
C LYS A 78 -2.04 4.99 1.06
N LEU A 79 -2.46 4.33 -0.02
CA LEU A 79 -2.99 2.99 0.04
C LEU A 79 -1.93 1.94 0.38
N LEU A 80 -0.71 2.06 -0.17
CA LEU A 80 0.42 1.21 0.20
C LEU A 80 0.77 1.36 1.68
N ASP A 81 0.84 2.60 2.18
CA ASP A 81 1.07 2.84 3.61
C ASP A 81 -0.01 2.21 4.49
N ALA A 82 -1.28 2.37 4.10
CA ALA A 82 -2.38 1.78 4.85
C ALA A 82 -2.33 0.26 4.80
N ALA A 83 -2.11 -0.31 3.61
CA ALA A 83 -2.08 -1.74 3.39
C ALA A 83 -0.88 -2.41 4.09
N LEU A 84 0.28 -1.76 4.16
CA LEU A 84 1.41 -2.20 4.99
C LEU A 84 1.00 -2.32 6.47
N ILE A 85 0.25 -1.36 6.99
CA ILE A 85 -0.18 -1.36 8.40
C ILE A 85 -1.22 -2.44 8.69
N VAL A 86 -2.14 -2.69 7.75
CA VAL A 86 -3.32 -3.54 8.00
C VAL A 86 -3.21 -4.96 7.49
N ALA A 87 -2.54 -5.19 6.35
CA ALA A 87 -2.51 -6.47 5.65
C ALA A 87 -1.34 -6.52 4.63
N PRO A 88 -0.09 -6.46 5.09
CA PRO A 88 1.08 -6.34 4.21
C PRO A 88 1.26 -7.53 3.27
N GLU A 89 0.98 -8.75 3.72
CA GLU A 89 1.08 -9.94 2.87
C GLU A 89 0.08 -9.90 1.73
N GLU A 90 -1.15 -9.46 2.00
CA GLU A 90 -2.19 -9.39 0.97
C GLU A 90 -2.00 -8.21 0.03
N MET A 91 -1.45 -7.09 0.52
CA MET A 91 -0.98 -6.00 -0.32
C MET A 91 0.02 -6.51 -1.36
N ILE A 92 1.02 -7.27 -0.90
CA ILE A 92 2.04 -7.84 -1.77
C ILE A 92 1.41 -8.80 -2.79
N LYS A 93 0.49 -9.68 -2.38
CA LYS A 93 -0.17 -10.59 -3.32
C LYS A 93 -0.95 -9.84 -4.40
N ILE A 94 -1.66 -8.76 -4.04
CA ILE A 94 -2.36 -7.91 -5.01
C ILE A 94 -1.38 -7.38 -6.06
N LEU A 95 -0.24 -6.83 -5.62
CA LEU A 95 0.77 -6.30 -6.53
C LEU A 95 1.40 -7.39 -7.41
N GLU A 96 1.68 -8.58 -6.85
CA GLU A 96 2.28 -9.70 -7.59
C GLU A 96 1.32 -10.34 -8.61
N SER A 97 0.00 -10.22 -8.40
CA SER A 97 -1.00 -10.70 -9.35
C SER A 97 -1.39 -9.69 -10.44
N SER A 98 -0.86 -8.46 -10.37
CA SER A 98 -1.19 -7.37 -11.30
C SER A 98 -0.16 -7.30 -12.45
N GLU A 99 -0.19 -6.20 -13.21
CA GLU A 99 0.74 -5.94 -14.32
C GLU A 99 2.23 -5.85 -13.91
N ALA A 100 3.12 -5.82 -14.92
CA ALA A 100 4.55 -5.99 -14.74
C ALA A 100 5.23 -4.93 -13.84
N ASP A 101 4.77 -3.69 -13.90
CA ASP A 101 5.24 -2.58 -13.06
C ASP A 101 4.75 -2.70 -11.60
N ALA A 102 3.51 -3.18 -11.37
CA ALA A 102 3.05 -3.56 -10.03
C ALA A 102 3.86 -4.73 -9.44
N GLN A 103 4.17 -5.74 -10.26
CA GLN A 103 5.05 -6.84 -9.84
C GLN A 103 6.46 -6.33 -9.49
N GLU A 104 6.99 -5.39 -10.27
CA GLU A 104 8.27 -4.74 -9.96
C GLU A 104 8.19 -3.94 -8.65
N LEU A 105 7.09 -3.22 -8.43
CA LEU A 105 6.83 -2.51 -7.18
C LEU A 105 6.80 -3.48 -5.99
N ALA A 106 6.14 -4.63 -6.11
CA ALA A 106 6.11 -5.65 -5.06
C ALA A 106 7.53 -6.13 -4.70
N LYS A 107 8.36 -6.43 -5.70
CA LYS A 107 9.76 -6.85 -5.50
C LYS A 107 10.57 -5.80 -4.76
N LYS A 108 10.40 -4.53 -5.13
CA LYS A 108 11.11 -3.40 -4.50
C LYS A 108 10.67 -3.18 -3.06
N ILE A 109 9.37 -3.23 -2.78
CA ILE A 109 8.85 -3.14 -1.40
C ILE A 109 9.40 -4.29 -0.55
N LYS A 110 9.40 -5.53 -1.07
CA LYS A 110 9.98 -6.69 -0.36
C LYS A 110 11.46 -6.53 -0.03
N SER A 111 12.23 -5.81 -0.86
CA SER A 111 13.65 -5.58 -0.60
C SER A 111 13.92 -4.57 0.52
N ILE A 112 12.93 -3.71 0.82
CA ILE A 112 12.97 -2.73 1.91
C ILE A 112 12.55 -3.34 3.24
N LEU A 113 11.61 -4.30 3.19
CA LEU A 113 11.05 -4.99 4.37
C LEU A 113 12.02 -6.03 4.92
#